data_AF-A0A2D0JKP3-F1
#
_entry.id   AF-A0A2D0JKP3-F1
#
_cell.length_a   1.000
_cell.length_b   1.000
_cell.length_c   1.000
_cell.angle_alpha   90.00
_cell.angle_beta   90.00
_cell.angle_gamma   90.00
#
_symmetry.space_group_name_H-M   'P 1'
#
loop_
_entity.id
_entity.type
_entity.pdbx_description
1 polymer ?
#
loop_
_entity_poly.entity_id
_entity_poly.type
_entity_poly.pdbx_seq_one_letter_code
_entity_poly.pdbx_strand_id
1 'polypeptide(L)'
;MLVPLLGEAWDIVQRQPKSETGLIFPYKPSGISHGFREACKELGIEDLRYHDLRREGASRLFEAGFSIEEVAQVTGHRSLNVLWQVYTELYPQSLHEKFNKLMQQKAE
;
A
#
# COMPACT_ATOMS: atom_id res chain seq x y z
N MET A 1 -16.85 1.59 -3.30
CA MET A 1 -15.90 0.74 -2.55
C MET A 1 -15.58 1.49 -1.27
N LEU A 2 -15.80 0.85 -0.12
CA LEU A 2 -15.40 1.40 1.18
C LEU A 2 -13.96 0.96 1.44
N VAL A 3 -13.17 1.83 2.05
CA VAL A 3 -11.77 1.57 2.39
C VAL A 3 -11.58 1.89 3.87
N PRO A 4 -11.10 0.93 4.69
CA PRO A 4 -10.80 1.20 6.09
C PRO A 4 -9.59 2.13 6.20
N LEU A 5 -9.68 3.14 7.06
CA LEU A 5 -8.53 3.99 7.42
C LEU A 5 -7.83 3.36 8.62
N LEU A 6 -6.60 2.91 8.42
CA LEU A 6 -5.78 2.28 9.46
C LEU A 6 -4.78 3.27 10.05
N GLY A 7 -4.43 3.06 11.32
CA GLY A 7 -3.43 3.87 12.03
C GLY A 7 -3.73 5.36 11.97
N GLU A 8 -2.69 6.15 11.72
CA GLU A 8 -2.79 7.62 11.68
C GLU A 8 -3.59 8.18 10.49
N ALA A 9 -4.06 7.34 9.55
CA ALA A 9 -4.81 7.81 8.39
C ALA A 9 -6.09 8.55 8.81
N TRP A 10 -6.78 8.07 9.85
CA TRP A 10 -7.93 8.78 10.41
C TRP A 10 -7.54 10.14 10.98
N ASP A 11 -6.46 10.20 11.75
CA ASP A 11 -5.98 11.44 12.36
C ASP A 11 -5.51 12.46 11.33
N ILE A 12 -4.90 12.02 10.22
CA ILE A 12 -4.54 12.87 9.08
C ILE A 12 -5.80 13.49 8.47
N VAL A 13 -6.85 12.69 8.25
CA VAL A 13 -8.13 13.17 7.70
C VAL A 13 -8.80 14.16 8.65
N GLN A 14 -8.82 13.87 9.96
CA GLN A 14 -9.41 14.75 10.95
C GLN A 14 -8.67 16.09 11.09
N ARG A 15 -7.35 16.10 10.88
CA ARG A 15 -6.52 17.32 10.90
C ARG A 15 -6.75 18.25 9.72
N GLN A 16 -7.39 17.80 8.64
CA GLN A 16 -7.58 18.67 7.47
C GLN A 16 -8.57 19.81 7.79
N PRO A 17 -8.27 21.04 7.36
CA PRO A 17 -9.18 22.17 7.53
C PRO A 17 -10.49 21.90 6.77
N LYS A 18 -11.61 22.32 7.34
CA LYS A 18 -12.91 22.18 6.68
C LYS A 18 -12.98 23.17 5.51
N SER A 19 -12.97 22.66 4.29
CA SER A 19 -13.04 23.48 3.07
C SER A 19 -14.49 23.71 2.64
N GLU A 20 -14.75 24.86 2.03
CA GLU A 20 -16.06 25.20 1.45
C GLU A 20 -16.46 24.26 0.30
N THR A 21 -15.48 23.65 -0.37
CA THR A 21 -15.71 22.69 -1.47
C THR A 21 -16.31 21.37 -1.01
N GLY A 22 -16.31 21.09 0.30
CA GLY A 22 -16.74 19.80 0.86
C GLY A 22 -15.74 18.65 0.69
N LEU A 23 -14.63 18.85 -0.02
CA LEU A 23 -13.56 17.86 -0.17
C LEU A 23 -12.61 17.89 1.04
N ILE A 24 -12.15 16.71 1.47
CA ILE A 24 -11.13 16.55 2.52
C ILE A 24 -9.78 17.13 2.05
N PHE A 25 -9.39 16.81 0.80
CA PHE A 25 -8.18 17.32 0.16
C PHE A 25 -8.57 18.07 -1.13
N PRO A 26 -8.59 19.41 -1.14
CA PRO A 26 -9.08 20.21 -2.27
C PRO A 26 -7.98 20.43 -3.34
N TYR A 27 -7.29 19.37 -3.76
CA TYR A 27 -6.17 19.46 -4.71
C TYR A 27 -6.47 18.74 -6.03
N LYS A 28 -5.92 19.27 -7.13
CA LYS A 28 -5.97 18.59 -8.44
C LYS A 28 -4.96 17.43 -8.45
N PRO A 29 -5.31 16.24 -8.96
CA PRO A 29 -4.40 15.10 -9.02
C PRO A 29 -3.07 15.39 -9.73
N SER A 30 -3.11 16.16 -10.83
CA SER A 30 -1.90 16.56 -11.55
C SER A 30 -0.97 17.43 -10.73
N GLY A 31 -1.52 18.30 -9.87
CA GLY A 31 -0.75 19.15 -8.96
C GLY A 31 -0.01 18.33 -7.91
N ILE A 32 -0.64 17.29 -7.37
CA ILE A 32 0.00 16.37 -6.42
C ILE A 32 1.15 15.60 -7.07
N SER A 33 0.91 15.01 -8.25
CA SER A 33 1.97 14.29 -8.98
C SER A 33 3.16 15.20 -9.33
N HIS A 34 2.88 16.44 -9.72
CA HIS A 34 3.93 17.41 -10.02
C HIS A 34 4.71 17.82 -8.76
N GLY A 35 4.01 18.21 -7.68
CA GLY A 35 4.63 18.60 -6.43
C GLY A 35 5.49 17.48 -5.82
N PHE A 36 5.01 16.24 -5.87
CA PHE A 36 5.79 15.08 -5.43
C PHE A 36 7.08 14.90 -6.24
N ARG A 37 7.00 15.07 -7.56
CA ARG A 37 8.18 14.97 -8.44
C ARG A 37 9.21 16.05 -8.15
N GLU A 38 8.78 17.29 -7.96
CA GLU A 38 9.69 18.38 -7.63
C GLU A 38 10.33 18.17 -6.25
N ALA A 39 9.57 17.72 -5.24
CA ALA A 39 10.13 17.36 -3.94
C ALA A 39 11.19 16.24 -4.03
N CYS A 40 10.94 15.19 -4.84
CA CYS A 40 11.94 14.15 -5.07
C CYS A 40 13.21 14.72 -5.72
N LYS A 41 13.06 15.62 -6.70
CA LYS A 41 14.18 16.27 -7.39
C LYS A 41 15.00 17.15 -6.45
N GLU A 42 14.35 17.94 -5.60
CA GLU A 42 15.01 18.79 -4.60
C GLU A 42 15.82 17.97 -3.59
N LEU A 43 15.33 16.77 -3.24
CA LEU A 43 15.99 15.84 -2.32
C LEU A 43 16.99 14.89 -3.00
N GLY A 44 17.15 14.96 -4.34
CA GLY A 44 18.03 14.07 -5.09
C GLY A 44 17.58 12.60 -5.10
N ILE A 45 16.28 12.35 -4.94
CA ILE A 45 15.70 11.00 -4.98
C ILE A 45 15.45 10.61 -6.44
N GLU A 46 16.07 9.52 -6.86
CA GLU A 46 15.93 8.96 -8.21
C GLU A 46 14.89 7.83 -8.24
N ASP A 47 14.25 7.66 -9.40
CA ASP A 47 13.32 6.56 -9.71
C ASP A 47 12.14 6.33 -8.73
N LEU A 48 11.67 7.38 -8.06
CA LEU A 48 10.48 7.32 -7.20
C LEU A 48 9.27 8.03 -7.84
N ARG A 49 8.15 7.31 -7.99
CA ARG A 49 6.87 7.84 -8.49
C ARG A 49 5.84 7.92 -7.39
N TYR A 50 4.87 8.83 -7.56
CA TYR A 50 3.80 9.01 -6.56
C TYR A 50 2.96 7.73 -6.33
N HIS A 51 2.75 6.92 -7.38
CA HIS A 51 2.00 5.67 -7.23
C HIS A 51 2.79 4.57 -6.50
N ASP A 52 4.11 4.69 -6.38
CA ASP A 52 4.92 3.74 -5.62
C ASP A 52 4.61 3.82 -4.12
N LEU A 53 4.13 4.97 -3.62
CA LEU A 53 3.65 5.10 -2.24
C LEU A 53 2.52 4.11 -1.93
N ARG A 54 1.65 3.84 -2.91
CA ARG A 54 0.57 2.85 -2.77
C ARG A 54 1.11 1.43 -2.76
N ARG A 55 2.15 1.16 -3.57
CA ARG A 55 2.82 -0.14 -3.62
C ARG A 55 3.55 -0.40 -2.30
N GLU A 56 4.29 0.59 -1.81
CA GLU A 56 4.98 0.56 -0.51
C GLU A 56 3.99 0.33 0.65
N GLY A 57 2.84 1.02 0.64
CA GLY A 57 1.80 0.78 1.64
C GLY A 57 1.26 -0.66 1.60
N ALA A 58 1.11 -1.25 0.41
CA ALA A 58 0.73 -2.67 0.29
C ALA A 58 1.84 -3.60 0.82
N SER A 59 3.11 -3.32 0.49
CA SER A 59 4.25 -4.10 0.97
C SER A 59 4.32 -4.14 2.49
N ARG A 60 4.19 -2.99 3.17
CA ARG A 60 4.21 -2.92 4.64
C ARG A 60 3.09 -3.72 5.29
N LEU A 61 1.91 -3.75 4.68
CA LEU A 61 0.80 -4.56 5.20
C LEU A 61 1.07 -6.06 5.04
N PHE A 62 1.64 -6.46 3.89
CA PHE A 62 2.07 -7.84 3.70
C PHE A 62 3.14 -8.25 4.73
N GLU A 63 4.15 -7.40 4.94
CA GLU A 63 5.20 -7.60 5.95
C GLU A 63 4.63 -7.67 7.38
N ALA A 64 3.58 -6.91 7.66
CA ALA A 64 2.84 -6.98 8.92
C ALA A 64 1.92 -8.22 9.05
N GLY A 65 1.87 -9.08 8.03
CA GLY A 65 1.16 -10.36 8.06
C GLY A 65 -0.29 -10.30 7.58
N PHE A 66 -0.73 -9.20 6.95
CA PHE A 66 -2.08 -9.11 6.40
C PHE A 66 -2.24 -10.01 5.18
N SER A 67 -3.44 -10.57 5.02
CA SER A 67 -3.80 -11.38 3.85
C SER A 67 -3.96 -10.51 2.60
N ILE A 68 -3.88 -11.11 1.41
CA ILE A 68 -4.04 -10.38 0.15
C ILE A 68 -5.40 -9.68 0.04
N GLU A 69 -6.46 -10.28 0.60
CA GLU A 69 -7.80 -9.73 0.64
C GLU A 69 -7.89 -8.51 1.58
N GLU A 70 -7.25 -8.59 2.75
CA GLU A 70 -7.20 -7.47 3.69
C GLU A 70 -6.39 -6.31 3.11
N VAL A 71 -5.23 -6.59 2.52
CA VAL A 71 -4.43 -5.59 1.80
C VAL A 71 -5.25 -4.97 0.67
N ALA A 72 -6.03 -5.76 -0.08
CA ALA A 72 -6.90 -5.24 -1.13
C ALA A 72 -7.99 -4.30 -0.63
N GLN A 73 -8.60 -4.59 0.52
CA GLN A 73 -9.59 -3.71 1.13
C GLN A 73 -8.96 -2.38 1.57
N VAL A 74 -7.82 -2.42 2.27
CA VAL A 74 -7.14 -1.22 2.78
C VAL A 74 -6.59 -0.36 1.65
N THR A 75 -6.01 -0.98 0.63
CA THR A 75 -5.49 -0.24 -0.51
C THR A 75 -6.61 0.20 -1.44
N GLY A 76 -7.74 -0.50 -1.50
CA GLY A 76 -8.85 -0.20 -2.41
C GLY A 76 -8.64 -0.78 -3.81
N HIS A 77 -8.02 -1.96 -3.93
CA HIS A 77 -7.88 -2.67 -5.20
C HIS A 77 -9.13 -3.50 -5.51
N ARG A 78 -9.67 -3.33 -6.73
CA ARG A 78 -10.78 -4.17 -7.24
C ARG A 78 -10.30 -5.48 -7.85
N SER A 79 -9.06 -5.51 -8.34
CA SER A 79 -8.40 -6.69 -8.89
C SER A 79 -7.20 -7.03 -8.02
N LEU A 80 -7.08 -8.30 -7.66
CA LEU A 80 -5.97 -8.81 -6.85
C LEU A 80 -4.69 -9.00 -7.65
N ASN A 81 -4.72 -8.95 -8.99
CA ASN A 81 -3.55 -9.26 -9.82
C ASN A 81 -2.34 -8.37 -9.51
N VAL A 82 -2.56 -7.08 -9.27
CA VAL A 82 -1.49 -6.13 -8.92
C VAL A 82 -0.90 -6.46 -7.55
N LEU A 83 -1.74 -6.83 -6.58
CA LEU A 83 -1.29 -7.18 -5.23
C LEU A 83 -0.60 -8.55 -5.20
N TRP A 84 -1.03 -9.47 -6.05
CA TRP A 84 -0.40 -10.77 -6.21
C TRP A 84 1.05 -10.61 -6.67
N GLN A 85 1.32 -9.74 -7.65
CA GLN A 85 2.69 -9.43 -8.09
C GLN A 85 3.56 -8.92 -6.94
N VAL A 86 3.07 -7.94 -6.17
CA VAL A 86 3.78 -7.42 -4.99
C VAL A 86 4.06 -8.52 -3.96
N TYR A 87 3.05 -9.34 -3.65
CA TYR A 87 3.20 -10.45 -2.70
C TYR A 87 4.26 -11.47 -3.16
N THR A 88 4.25 -11.85 -4.44
CA THR A 88 5.21 -12.82 -5.00
C THR A 88 6.64 -12.29 -5.00
N GLU A 89 6.83 -10.98 -5.20
CA GLU A 89 8.14 -10.35 -5.16
C GLU A 89 8.70 -10.28 -3.72
N LEU A 90 7.84 -10.09 -2.72
CA LEU A 90 8.25 -10.07 -1.31
C LEU A 90 8.58 -11.46 -0.76
N TYR A 91 7.88 -12.49 -1.23
CA TYR A 91 7.96 -13.83 -0.66
C TYR A 91 8.24 -14.95 -1.67
N PRO A 92 9.31 -14.86 -2.49
CA PRO A 92 9.61 -15.88 -3.50
C PRO A 92 9.88 -17.26 -2.89
N GLN A 93 10.41 -17.30 -1.66
CA GLN A 93 10.75 -18.53 -0.94
C GLN A 93 9.59 -19.10 -0.11
N SER A 94 8.50 -18.35 0.10
CA SER A 94 7.45 -18.73 1.07
C SER A 94 6.78 -20.07 0.75
N LEU A 95 6.70 -20.45 -0.52
CA LEU A 95 6.15 -21.74 -0.92
C LEU A 95 7.05 -22.90 -0.48
N HIS A 96 8.38 -22.73 -0.53
CA HIS A 96 9.33 -23.75 -0.04
C HIS A 96 9.19 -23.94 1.47
N GLU A 97 9.12 -22.83 2.23
CA GLU A 97 8.95 -22.88 3.68
C GLU A 97 7.62 -23.53 4.09
N LYS A 98 6.52 -23.16 3.43
CA LYS A 98 5.20 -23.76 3.67
C LYS A 98 5.21 -25.26 3.37
N PHE A 99 5.81 -25.66 2.25
CA PHE A 99 5.90 -27.08 1.86
C PHE A 99 6.72 -27.89 2.87
N ASN A 100 7.88 -27.37 3.29
CA ASN A 100 8.73 -28.04 4.27
C ASN A 100 8.03 -28.24 5.62
N LYS A 101 7.33 -27.21 6.12
CA LYS A 101 6.52 -27.32 7.35
C LYS A 101 5.45 -28.40 7.25
N LEU A 102 4.76 -28.48 6.10
CA LEU A 102 3.72 -29.49 5.87
C LEU A 102 4.28 -30.91 5.84
N MET A 103 5.48 -31.10 5.29
CA MET A 103 6.14 -32.41 5.30
C MET A 103 6.58 -32.84 6.69
N GLN A 104 7.04 -31.90 7.52
CA GLN A 104 7.47 -32.17 8.89
C GLN A 104 6.29 -32.56 9.78
N GLN A 105 5.15 -31.89 9.64
CA GLN A 105 3.91 -32.23 10.37
C GLN A 105 3.32 -33.60 10.00
N LYS A 106 3.64 -34.15 8.83
CA LYS A 106 3.20 -35.50 8.42
C LYS A 106 4.09 -36.62 8.96
N ALA A 107 5.30 -36.29 9.38
CA ALA A 107 6.28 -37.23 9.90
C ALA A 107 6.18 -37.41 11.43
N GLU A 108 5.49 -36.48 12.10
CA GLU A 108 5.11 -36.52 13.51
C GLU A 108 3.74 -37.20 13.69
#